data_AF-A0A9W5YPZ7-F1
#
_entry.id   AF-A0A9W5YPZ7-F1
#
_cell.length_a   1.000
_cell.length_b   1.000
_cell.length_c   1.000
_cell.angle_alpha   90.00
_cell.angle_beta   90.00
_cell.angle_gamma   90.00
#
_symmetry.space_group_name_H-M   'P 1'
#
loop_
_entity.id
_entity.type
_entity.pdbx_description
1 polymer ?
#
loop_
_entity_poly.entity_id
_entity_poly.type
_entity_poly.pdbx_seq_one_letter_code
_entity_poly.pdbx_strand_id
1 'polypeptide(L)' 'MGVSPESPMLTCVCANRLLYNEKFASKFTAAFVARIKQLKMAPGIHPATTQGSLVNARPASKVQEHMDVWMSIWS' A
#
# COMPACT_ATOMS: atom_id res chain seq x y z
N MET A 1 -14.86 0.71 16.55
CA MET A 1 -15.27 1.66 15.50
C MET A 1 -14.11 1.71 14.50
N GLY A 2 -13.99 0.74 13.59
CA GLY A 2 -14.76 0.70 12.34
C GLY A 2 -13.94 1.39 11.25
N VAL A 3 -12.79 0.81 10.88
CA VAL A 3 -12.01 1.30 9.73
C VAL A 3 -12.83 1.05 8.47
N SER A 4 -13.32 2.11 7.83
CA SER A 4 -13.92 2.02 6.51
C SER A 4 -12.90 1.42 5.53
N PRO A 5 -13.31 0.51 4.65
CA PRO A 5 -12.43 -0.10 3.65
C PRO A 5 -11.86 0.89 2.59
N GLU A 6 -12.18 2.18 2.74
CA GLU A 6 -11.96 3.27 1.79
C GLU A 6 -10.85 4.23 2.24
N SER A 7 -10.32 4.04 3.45
CA SER A 7 -9.29 4.91 4.00
C SER A 7 -7.95 4.71 3.28
N PRO A 8 -7.34 5.77 2.74
CA PRO A 8 -6.01 5.65 2.15
C PRO A 8 -5.02 5.18 3.21
N MET A 9 -4.08 4.30 2.82
CA MET A 9 -3.06 3.69 3.70
C MET A 9 -2.05 4.69 4.31
N LEU A 10 -2.53 5.67 5.08
CA LEU A 10 -1.76 6.74 5.73
C LEU A 10 -2.13 6.91 7.21
N THR A 11 -2.72 5.89 7.81
CA THR A 11 -3.07 5.91 9.23
C THR A 11 -1.89 5.45 10.07
N CYS A 12 -1.83 5.90 11.33
CA CYS A 12 -0.81 5.47 12.30
C CYS A 12 -0.81 3.96 12.59
N VAL A 13 -1.89 3.26 12.20
CA VAL A 13 -2.06 1.80 12.40
C VAL A 13 -1.92 1.01 11.10
N CYS A 14 -1.48 1.64 10.01
CA CYS A 14 -1.24 0.94 8.75
C CYS A 14 -0.16 -0.13 8.91
N ALA A 15 -0.43 -1.33 8.39
CA ALA A 15 0.53 -2.43 8.40
C ALA A 15 1.67 -2.16 7.39
N ASN A 16 2.80 -1.62 7.89
CA ASN A 16 4.01 -1.41 7.08
C ASN A 16 4.94 -2.65 7.05
N ARG A 17 4.63 -3.68 7.87
CA ARG A 17 5.39 -4.93 7.94
C ARG A 17 4.42 -6.10 8.01
N LEU A 18 4.52 -6.99 7.03
CA LEU A 18 3.76 -8.23 6.98
C LEU A 18 4.69 -9.39 7.35
N LEU A 19 4.27 -10.21 8.31
CA LEU A 19 4.99 -11.41 8.74
C LEU A 19 4.16 -12.63 8.36
N TYR A 20 4.80 -13.62 7.74
CA TYR A 20 4.14 -14.85 7.32
C TYR A 20 5.07 -16.05 7.53
N ASN A 21 4.49 -17.23 7.62
CA ASN A 21 5.27 -18.47 7.66
C ASN A 21 5.87 -18.77 6.29
N GLU A 22 7.15 -19.13 6.26
CA GLU A 22 7.92 -19.42 5.05
C GLU A 22 7.23 -20.44 4.13
N LYS A 23 6.59 -21.48 4.70
CA LYS A 23 5.87 -22.51 3.94
C LYS A 23 4.77 -21.95 3.03
N PHE A 24 4.22 -20.77 3.37
CA PHE A 24 3.12 -20.14 2.63
C PHE A 24 3.53 -18.84 1.91
N ALA A 25 4.81 -18.47 1.99
CA ALA A 25 5.35 -17.21 1.47
C ALA A 25 4.96 -16.93 0.03
N SER A 26 5.24 -17.88 -0.87
CA SER A 26 5.03 -17.72 -2.30
C SER A 26 3.54 -17.63 -2.66
N LYS A 27 2.71 -18.48 -2.05
CA LYS A 27 1.26 -18.48 -2.28
C LYS A 27 0.60 -17.19 -1.78
N PHE A 28 0.99 -16.75 -0.58
CA PHE A 28 0.51 -15.50 -0.01
C PHE A 28 0.92 -14.30 -0.87
N THR A 29 2.21 -14.19 -1.21
CA THR A 29 2.74 -13.09 -2.01
C THR A 29 2.04 -12.99 -3.37
N ALA A 30 1.82 -14.13 -4.05
CA ALA A 30 1.11 -14.15 -5.33
C ALA A 30 -0.34 -13.64 -5.20
N ALA A 31 -1.10 -14.13 -4.22
CA ALA A 31 -2.48 -13.70 -3.98
C ALA A 31 -2.57 -12.23 -3.54
N PHE A 32 -1.62 -11.79 -2.70
CA PHE A 32 -1.52 -10.42 -2.22
C PHE A 32 -1.25 -9.43 -3.35
N VAL A 33 -0.27 -9.73 -4.21
CA VAL A 33 0.03 -8.92 -5.40
C VAL A 33 -1.18 -8.88 -6.35
N ALA A 34 -1.86 -10.00 -6.56
CA ALA A 34 -3.07 -10.03 -7.39
C ALA A 34 -4.17 -9.11 -6.84
N ARG A 35 -4.35 -9.05 -5.51
CA ARG A 35 -5.33 -8.16 -4.88
C ARG A 35 -4.92 -6.69 -4.93
N ILE A 36 -3.64 -6.37 -4.71
CA ILE A 36 -3.13 -4.99 -4.82
C ILE A 36 -3.36 -4.43 -6.22
N LYS A 37 -3.13 -5.24 -7.26
CA LYS A 37 -3.34 -4.83 -8.66
C LYS A 37 -4.80 -4.47 -8.98
N GLN A 38 -5.76 -4.85 -8.14
CA GLN A 38 -7.18 -4.52 -8.31
C GLN A 38 -7.57 -3.20 -7.64
N LEU A 39 -6.65 -2.54 -6.91
CA LEU A 39 -6.93 -1.25 -6.30
C LEU A 39 -7.18 -0.19 -7.39
N LYS A 40 -8.26 0.58 -7.23
CA LYS A 40 -8.67 1.67 -8.12
C LYS A 40 -8.24 3.00 -7.52
N MET A 41 -7.28 3.64 -8.17
CA MET A 41 -6.80 4.98 -7.81
C MET A 41 -7.59 6.04 -8.57
N ALA A 42 -8.25 6.93 -7.84
CA ALA A 42 -9.06 8.03 -8.38
C ALA A 42 -9.31 9.07 -7.27
N PRO A 43 -9.92 10.23 -7.57
CA PRO A 43 -10.35 11.17 -6.53
C PRO A 43 -11.22 10.49 -5.48
N GLY A 44 -11.03 10.84 -4.20
CA GLY A 44 -11.73 10.20 -3.07
C GLY A 44 -13.25 10.41 -3.03
N ILE A 45 -13.78 11.28 -3.89
CA ILE A 45 -15.22 11.51 -4.07
C ILE A 45 -15.88 10.50 -5.02
N HIS A 46 -15.10 9.77 -5.81
CA HIS A 46 -15.65 8.84 -6.78
C HIS A 46 -15.96 7.49 -6.11
N PRO A 47 -17.19 6.94 -6.26
CA PRO A 47 -17.65 5.79 -5.48
C PRO A 47 -16.92 4.48 -5.80
N ALA A 48 -16.25 4.38 -6.95
CA ALA A 48 -15.43 3.22 -7.30
C ALA A 48 -13.96 3.34 -6.85
N THR A 49 -13.56 4.45 -6.25
CA THR A 49 -12.19 4.66 -5.74
C THR A 49 -11.98 3.76 -4.54
N THR A 50 -10.93 2.95 -4.55
CA THR A 50 -10.53 2.16 -3.37
C THR A 50 -9.32 2.77 -2.66
N GLN A 51 -8.57 3.64 -3.34
CA GLN A 51 -7.40 4.33 -2.81
C GLN A 51 -7.40 5.78 -3.32
N GLY A 52 -7.53 6.73 -2.40
CA GLY A 52 -7.44 8.16 -2.70
C GLY A 52 -5.99 8.67 -2.82
N SER A 53 -5.84 9.97 -3.07
CA SER A 53 -4.53 10.63 -3.14
C SER A 53 -3.88 10.76 -1.76
N LEU A 54 -2.58 11.02 -1.77
CA LEU A 54 -1.86 11.47 -0.57
C LEU A 54 -2.29 12.90 -0.22
N VAL A 55 -2.13 13.27 1.05
CA VAL A 55 -2.57 14.59 1.57
C VAL A 55 -1.84 15.77 0.92
N ASN A 56 -0.56 15.60 0.57
CA ASN A 56 0.26 16.59 -0.13
C ASN A 56 1.52 15.93 -0.73
N ALA A 57 2.43 16.74 -1.28
CA ALA A 57 3.63 16.25 -1.96
C ALA A 57 4.67 15.60 -1.03
N ARG A 58 4.75 16.00 0.25
CA ARG A 58 5.81 15.54 1.16
C ARG A 58 5.77 14.03 1.41
N PRO A 59 4.63 13.39 1.72
CA PRO A 59 4.53 11.94 1.81
C PRO A 59 4.91 11.23 0.52
N ALA A 60 4.60 11.79 -0.65
CA ALA A 60 4.96 11.21 -1.94
C ALA A 60 6.47 11.14 -2.10
N SER A 61 7.17 12.26 -1.84
CA SER A 61 8.64 12.32 -1.85
C SER A 61 9.23 11.32 -0.87
N LYS A 62 8.63 11.18 0.33
CA LYS A 62 9.16 10.26 1.33
C LYS A 62 9.06 8.80 0.93
N VAL A 63 7.94 8.41 0.30
CA VAL A 63 7.78 7.06 -0.25
C VAL A 63 8.81 6.81 -1.36
N GLN A 64 9.04 7.79 -2.25
CA GLN A 64 10.03 7.66 -3.30
C GLN A 64 11.45 7.47 -2.74
N GLU A 65 11.87 8.27 -1.75
CA GLU A 65 13.16 8.10 -1.07
C GLU A 65 13.32 6.68 -0.50
N HIS A 66 12.27 6.14 0.13
CA HIS A 66 12.32 4.77 0.65
C HIS A 66 12.47 3.74 -0.48
N MET A 67 11.79 3.92 -1.61
CA MET A 67 11.93 3.04 -2.78
C MET A 67 13.35 3.10 -3.36
N ASP A 68 13.93 4.29 -3.49
CA ASP A 68 15.27 4.49 -4.04
C ASP A 68 16.33 3.81 -3.17
N VAL A 69 16.23 3.96 -1.85
CA VAL A 69 17.10 3.25 -0.88
C VAL A 69 16.96 1.74 -1.05
N TRP A 70 15.73 1.21 -1.08
CA TRP A 70 15.51 -0.23 -1.25
C TRP A 70 16.08 -0.77 -2.56
N MET A 71 15.89 -0.05 -3.66
CA MET A 71 16.41 -0.44 -4.98
C MET A 71 17.95 -0.41 -5.01
N SER A 72 18.59 0.56 -4.36
CA SER A 72 20.05 0.64 -4.27
C SER A 72 20.70 -0.50 -3.48
N ILE A 73 19.97 -1.11 -2.54
CA ILE A 73 20.45 -2.25 -1.73
C ILE A 73 20.28 -3.57 -2.46
N TRP A 74 19.26 -3.68 -3.32
CA TRP A 74 18.88 -4.90 -4.03
C TRP A 74 19.39 -4.97 -5.48
N SER A 75 20.10 -3.94 -5.95
CA SER A 75 20.80 -3.91 -7.25
C SER A 75 22.29 -4.24 -7.04
#